data_AF-A0AAP0SEE7-F1
#
_entry.id   AF-A0AAP0SEE7-F1
#
_cell.length_a   1.000
_cell.length_b   1.000
_cell.length_c   1.000
_cell.angle_alpha   90.00
_cell.angle_beta   90.00
_cell.angle_gamma   90.00
#
_symmetry.space_group_name_H-M   'P 1'
#
loop_
_entity.id
_entity.type
_entity.pdbx_description
1 polymer ?
#
loop_
_entity_poly.entity_id
_entity_poly.type
_entity_poly.pdbx_seq_one_letter_code
_entity_poly.pdbx_strand_id
1 'polypeptide(L)'
;MLFAVAAGCKSYTEKGAQGLPNSETAGIRAIEKALTIASVDGEDTLYALYTQRTEYRLTAGPHRLEVKKWTGTRATRPMFRDVNLVAGREYGMEYVPSEDWWDFKIVDMKTDERVDTPVYP
;
A
#
# COMPACT_ATOMS: atom_id res chain seq x y z
N MET A 1 -29.55 -19.22 3.38
CA MET A 1 -28.18 -18.90 2.91
C MET A 1 -27.81 -17.55 3.48
N LEU A 2 -27.01 -17.53 4.54
CA LEU A 2 -26.42 -16.28 5.03
C LEU A 2 -25.29 -15.93 4.07
N PHE A 3 -25.46 -14.87 3.27
CA PHE A 3 -24.31 -14.18 2.69
C PHE A 3 -23.61 -13.50 3.87
N ALA A 4 -22.58 -14.14 4.39
CA ALA A 4 -21.60 -13.47 5.22
C ALA A 4 -20.94 -12.42 4.32
N VAL A 5 -21.46 -11.19 4.34
CA VAL A 5 -20.69 -10.02 3.93
C VAL A 5 -19.58 -9.94 4.97
N ALA A 6 -18.46 -10.64 4.72
CA ALA A 6 -17.22 -10.35 5.43
C ALA A 6 -17.06 -8.84 5.35
N ALA A 7 -17.01 -8.16 6.49
CA ALA A 7 -16.77 -6.74 6.56
C ALA A 7 -15.46 -6.48 5.80
N GLY A 8 -15.60 -6.10 4.53
CA GLY A 8 -14.56 -6.34 3.54
C GLY A 8 -13.35 -5.51 3.87
N CYS A 9 -12.18 -6.15 3.93
CA CYS A 9 -10.91 -5.45 3.73
C CYS A 9 -11.11 -4.49 2.56
N LYS A 10 -11.10 -3.18 2.82
CA LYS A 10 -11.32 -2.20 1.76
C LYS A 10 -10.08 -2.21 0.88
N SER A 11 -10.17 -2.84 -0.30
CA SER A 11 -9.07 -2.90 -1.25
C SER A 11 -9.13 -1.73 -2.23
N TYR A 12 -7.96 -1.20 -2.60
CA TYR A 12 -7.82 -0.30 -3.73
C TYR A 12 -7.34 -1.10 -4.94
N THR A 13 -7.86 -0.78 -6.13
CA THR A 13 -7.33 -1.31 -7.39
C THR A 13 -7.05 -0.12 -8.29
N GLU A 14 -5.80 0.03 -8.70
CA GLU A 14 -5.38 1.01 -9.70
C GLU A 14 -6.18 0.84 -10.98
N LYS A 15 -6.56 1.93 -11.65
CA LYS A 15 -7.35 1.89 -12.88
C LYS A 15 -6.75 0.96 -13.94
N GLY A 16 -5.43 0.98 -14.12
CA GLY A 16 -4.72 0.10 -15.06
C GLY A 16 -4.76 -1.39 -14.68
N ALA A 17 -4.98 -1.71 -13.40
CA ALA A 17 -5.07 -3.07 -12.89
C ALA A 17 -6.50 -3.63 -12.88
N GLN A 18 -7.51 -2.83 -13.23
CA GLN A 18 -8.91 -3.26 -13.25
C GLN A 18 -9.14 -4.29 -14.37
N GLY A 19 -9.80 -5.39 -14.04
CA GLY A 19 -10.07 -6.48 -14.98
C GLY A 19 -8.90 -7.43 -15.25
N LEU A 20 -7.68 -7.07 -14.85
CA LEU A 20 -6.52 -7.96 -14.95
C LEU A 20 -6.58 -9.07 -13.88
N PRO A 21 -6.11 -10.29 -14.20
CA PRO A 21 -5.97 -11.36 -13.21
C PRO A 21 -4.82 -11.05 -12.23
N ASN A 22 -4.82 -11.71 -11.07
CA ASN A 22 -3.77 -11.52 -10.06
C ASN A 22 -2.36 -11.84 -10.61
N SER A 23 -2.23 -12.78 -11.55
CA SER A 23 -0.96 -13.11 -12.22
C SER A 23 -0.36 -11.97 -13.05
N GLU A 24 -1.14 -10.94 -13.36
CA GLU A 24 -0.74 -9.78 -14.17
C GLU A 24 -0.71 -8.48 -13.36
N THR A 25 -0.98 -8.55 -12.06
CA THR A 25 -0.97 -7.40 -11.14
C THR A 25 -0.03 -7.67 -9.98
N ALA A 26 0.26 -6.65 -9.20
CA ALA A 26 1.01 -6.78 -7.95
C ALA A 26 0.12 -6.35 -6.77
N GLY A 27 0.17 -7.11 -5.69
CA GLY A 27 -0.53 -6.82 -4.44
C GLY A 27 0.40 -6.18 -3.42
N ILE A 28 -0.03 -5.09 -2.77
CA ILE A 28 0.60 -4.56 -1.56
C ILE A 28 -0.40 -4.67 -0.42
N ARG A 29 0.00 -5.34 0.66
CA ARG A 29 -0.79 -5.50 1.88
C ARG A 29 -0.27 -4.55 2.95
N ALA A 30 -1.14 -3.71 3.50
CA ALA A 30 -0.81 -2.94 4.69
C ALA A 30 -0.87 -3.87 5.91
N ILE A 31 0.29 -4.40 6.31
CA ILE A 31 0.42 -5.25 7.51
C ILE A 31 0.15 -4.39 8.75
N GLU A 32 0.67 -3.16 8.76
CA GLU A 32 0.34 -2.15 9.75
C GLU A 32 -0.93 -1.37 9.33
N LYS A 33 -2.00 -1.46 10.13
CA LYS A 33 -3.30 -0.84 9.85
C LYS A 33 -3.27 0.69 9.96
N ALA A 34 -2.31 1.24 10.68
CA ALA A 34 -2.13 2.69 10.76
C ALA A 34 -1.53 3.29 9.49
N LEU A 35 -0.96 2.49 8.58
CA LEU A 35 -0.37 2.97 7.33
C LEU A 35 -1.38 2.88 6.18
N THR A 36 -1.42 3.90 5.33
CA THR A 36 -2.30 3.95 4.17
C THR A 36 -1.58 4.61 3.00
N ILE A 37 -1.58 3.97 1.84
CA ILE A 37 -1.12 4.58 0.59
C ILE A 37 -2.16 5.64 0.19
N ALA A 38 -1.78 6.91 0.28
CA ALA A 38 -2.57 8.09 -0.02
C ALA A 38 -2.72 8.32 -1.53
N SER A 39 -1.64 8.13 -2.28
CA SER A 39 -1.63 8.19 -3.74
C SER A 39 -0.66 7.18 -4.34
N VAL A 40 -0.93 6.77 -5.58
CA VAL A 40 -0.04 5.97 -6.42
C VAL A 40 0.25 6.80 -7.67
N ASP A 41 1.52 7.09 -7.96
CA ASP A 41 1.96 7.92 -9.08
C ASP A 41 1.30 9.30 -9.14
N GLY A 42 0.94 9.84 -7.98
CA GLY A 42 0.25 11.13 -7.83
C GLY A 42 -1.29 11.04 -7.93
N GLU A 43 -1.85 9.88 -8.26
CA GLU A 43 -3.30 9.66 -8.30
C GLU A 43 -3.83 9.26 -6.91
N ASP A 44 -4.80 10.02 -6.39
CA ASP A 44 -5.36 9.84 -5.04
C ASP A 44 -6.15 8.52 -4.91
N THR A 45 -5.93 7.77 -3.82
CA THR A 45 -6.59 6.48 -3.57
C THR A 45 -7.91 6.58 -2.79
N LEU A 46 -8.42 7.81 -2.64
CA LEU A 46 -9.50 8.22 -1.76
C LEU A 46 -9.19 7.90 -0.28
N TYR A 47 -7.94 8.08 0.12
CA TYR A 47 -7.44 7.66 1.43
C TYR A 47 -8.17 8.33 2.60
N ALA A 48 -8.63 9.56 2.45
CA ALA A 48 -9.41 10.27 3.46
C ALA A 48 -10.79 9.65 3.70
N LEU A 49 -11.35 8.96 2.71
CA LEU A 49 -12.63 8.23 2.83
C LEU A 49 -12.42 6.80 3.34
N TYR A 50 -11.21 6.27 3.17
CA TYR A 50 -10.89 4.87 3.37
C TYR A 50 -9.59 4.72 4.18
N THR A 51 -9.63 5.17 5.42
CA THR A 51 -8.47 5.33 6.32
C THR A 51 -7.87 4.02 6.86
N GLN A 52 -8.28 2.86 6.32
CA GLN A 52 -7.90 1.51 6.78
C GLN A 52 -7.86 0.51 5.62
N ARG A 53 -7.45 0.96 4.43
CA ARG A 53 -7.24 0.04 3.31
C ARG A 53 -6.07 -0.87 3.65
N THR A 54 -6.32 -2.17 3.66
CA THR A 54 -5.30 -3.17 3.97
C THR A 54 -4.70 -3.81 2.73
N GLU A 55 -5.26 -3.55 1.55
CA GLU A 55 -4.89 -4.19 0.29
C GLU A 55 -4.93 -3.18 -0.86
N TYR A 56 -3.90 -3.22 -1.68
CA TYR A 56 -3.72 -2.39 -2.87
C TYR A 56 -3.30 -3.28 -4.01
N ARG A 57 -4.02 -3.21 -5.14
CA ARG A 57 -3.70 -3.95 -6.35
C ARG A 57 -3.30 -2.97 -7.44
N LEU A 58 -2.05 -3.07 -7.87
CA LEU A 58 -1.41 -2.17 -8.81
C LEU A 58 -0.97 -2.95 -10.05
N THR A 59 -0.66 -2.22 -11.12
CA THR A 59 0.04 -2.79 -12.27
C THR A 59 1.47 -3.21 -11.89
N ALA A 60 2.10 -4.02 -12.73
CA ALA A 60 3.51 -4.34 -12.56
C ALA A 60 4.37 -3.21 -13.15
N GLY A 61 5.54 -2.97 -12.56
CA GLY A 61 6.47 -1.93 -12.96
C GLY A 61 6.76 -0.90 -11.87
N PRO A 62 7.41 0.21 -12.24
CA PRO A 62 7.79 1.25 -11.29
C PRO A 62 6.56 2.04 -10.83
N HIS A 63 6.46 2.26 -9.52
CA HIS A 63 5.46 3.13 -8.93
C HIS A 63 6.07 4.00 -7.84
N ARG A 64 5.55 5.22 -7.70
CA ARG A 64 5.76 6.10 -6.57
C ARG A 64 4.57 6.07 -5.64
N LEU A 65 4.80 5.66 -4.40
CA LEU A 65 3.79 5.58 -3.35
C LEU A 65 3.91 6.79 -2.43
N GLU A 66 2.81 7.51 -2.21
CA GLU A 66 2.68 8.43 -1.09
C GLU A 66 1.99 7.69 0.06
N VAL A 67 2.64 7.56 1.21
CA VAL A 67 2.10 6.85 2.37
C VAL A 67 1.91 7.81 3.53
N LYS A 68 0.79 7.67 4.24
CA LYS A 68 0.50 8.40 5.47
C LYS A 68 0.25 7.43 6.60
N LYS A 69 0.76 7.79 7.78
CA LYS A 69 0.39 7.16 9.04
C LYS A 69 -0.78 7.91 9.68
N TRP A 70 -1.83 7.17 10.05
CA TRP A 70 -2.97 7.67 10.82
C TRP A 70 -2.68 7.62 12.32
N THR A 71 -3.16 8.64 13.03
CA THR A 71 -3.17 8.72 14.50
C THR A 71 -4.52 9.26 14.92
N GLY A 72 -5.41 8.36 15.33
CA GLY A 72 -6.84 8.67 15.51
C GLY A 72 -7.46 9.11 14.19
N THR A 73 -7.98 10.35 14.15
CA THR A 73 -8.62 10.96 12.97
C THR A 73 -7.69 11.87 12.18
N ARG A 74 -6.38 11.89 12.49
CA ARG A 74 -5.40 12.75 11.81
C ARG A 74 -4.39 11.90 11.05
N ALA A 75 -4.01 12.36 9.87
CA ALA A 75 -2.89 11.81 9.11
C ALA A 75 -1.62 12.62 9.35
N THR A 76 -0.48 11.94 9.37
CA THR A 76 0.86 12.56 9.40
C THR A 76 1.20 13.22 8.06
N ARG A 77 2.31 13.97 8.03
CA ARG A 77 2.93 14.36 6.74
C ARG A 77 3.27 13.09 5.94
N PRO A 78 3.11 13.13 4.60
CA PRO A 78 3.38 11.96 3.79
C PRO A 78 4.86 11.58 3.76
N MET A 79 5.09 10.31 3.49
CA MET A 79 6.38 9.75 3.10
C MET A 79 6.29 9.12 1.73
N PHE A 80 7.35 9.26 0.94
CA PHE A 80 7.40 8.75 -0.41
C PHE A 80 8.30 7.53 -0.52
N ARG A 81 7.87 6.56 -1.32
CA ARG A 81 8.64 5.36 -1.69
C ARG A 81 8.51 5.06 -3.16
N ASP A 82 9.64 4.85 -3.81
CA ASP A 82 9.67 4.26 -5.14
C ASP A 82 9.81 2.74 -4.99
N VAL A 83 9.00 2.00 -5.72
CA VAL A 83 9.00 0.54 -5.78
C VAL A 83 9.02 0.09 -7.23
N ASN A 84 9.54 -1.11 -7.50
CA ASN A 84 9.39 -1.78 -8.79
C ASN A 84 8.69 -3.11 -8.58
N LEU A 85 7.39 -3.15 -8.92
CA LEU A 85 6.51 -4.26 -8.62
C LEU A 85 6.54 -5.32 -9.73
N VAL A 86 6.54 -6.58 -9.33
CA VAL A 86 6.56 -7.72 -10.25
C VAL A 86 5.17 -8.36 -10.31
N ALA A 87 4.69 -8.65 -11.52
CA ALA A 87 3.41 -9.31 -11.74
C ALA A 87 3.32 -10.65 -10.99
N GLY A 88 2.18 -10.92 -10.37
CA GLY A 88 1.92 -12.11 -9.57
C GLY A 88 2.60 -12.12 -8.20
N ARG A 89 3.25 -11.03 -7.78
CA ARG A 89 3.86 -10.92 -6.45
C ARG A 89 2.98 -10.16 -5.45
N GLU A 90 3.18 -10.51 -4.20
CA GLU A 90 2.56 -9.89 -3.04
C GLU A 90 3.65 -9.27 -2.17
N TYR A 91 3.39 -8.05 -1.71
CA TYR A 91 4.31 -7.24 -0.94
C TYR A 91 3.66 -6.83 0.38
N GLY A 92 4.46 -6.70 1.43
CA GLY A 92 4.05 -6.24 2.74
C GLY A 92 4.51 -4.81 2.98
N MET A 93 3.61 -3.93 3.41
CA MET A 93 3.96 -2.62 3.94
C MET A 93 4.08 -2.71 5.46
N GLU A 94 5.30 -2.56 5.96
CA GLU A 94 5.67 -2.76 7.35
C GLU A 94 6.13 -1.48 8.01
N TYR A 95 5.68 -1.27 9.25
CA TYR A 95 6.19 -0.21 10.10
C TYR A 95 7.64 -0.48 10.50
N VAL A 96 8.49 0.54 10.39
CA VAL A 96 9.86 0.49 10.90
C VAL A 96 9.93 1.39 12.13
N PRO A 97 10.32 0.87 13.30
CA PRO A 97 10.59 1.68 14.47
C PRO A 97 11.64 2.76 14.16
N SER A 98 11.35 3.99 14.54
CA SER A 98 12.27 5.12 14.39
C SER A 98 12.21 5.96 15.68
N GLU A 99 13.35 6.52 16.07
CA GLU A 99 13.51 7.22 17.35
C GLU A 99 12.90 8.62 17.33
N ASP A 100 13.03 9.33 16.21
CA ASP A 100 12.60 10.74 16.08
C ASP A 100 11.31 10.92 15.29
N TRP A 101 10.94 9.93 14.49
CA TRP A 101 9.79 9.99 13.61
C TRP A 101 9.22 8.59 13.36
N TRP A 102 8.30 8.44 12.41
CA TRP A 102 7.90 7.11 11.95
C TRP A 102 8.64 6.77 10.66
N ASP A 103 8.79 5.48 10.36
CA ASP A 103 9.26 5.05 9.04
C ASP A 103 8.52 3.78 8.62
N PHE A 104 8.67 3.40 7.36
CA PHE A 104 8.12 2.16 6.82
C PHE A 104 8.98 1.60 5.68
N LYS A 105 8.78 0.32 5.40
CA LYS A 105 9.39 -0.38 4.27
C LYS A 105 8.35 -1.20 3.53
N ILE A 106 8.62 -1.51 2.27
CA ILE A 106 7.89 -2.48 1.47
C ILE A 106 8.79 -3.71 1.31
N VAL A 107 8.28 -4.87 1.68
CA VAL A 107 8.99 -6.15 1.59
C VAL A 107 8.29 -7.08 0.61
N ASP A 108 9.05 -7.87 -0.15
CA ASP A 108 8.49 -8.99 -0.90
C ASP A 108 8.09 -10.09 0.08
N MET A 109 6.82 -10.47 0.13
CA MET A 109 6.34 -11.43 1.13
C MET A 109 6.88 -12.85 0.92
N LYS A 110 7.46 -13.15 -0.24
CA LYS A 110 8.07 -14.44 -0.54
C LYS A 110 9.52 -14.51 -0.08
N THR A 111 10.28 -13.42 -0.22
CA THR A 111 11.72 -13.40 0.08
C THR A 111 12.08 -12.63 1.36
N ASP A 112 11.13 -11.86 1.90
CA ASP A 112 11.32 -10.91 3.01
C ASP A 112 12.33 -9.78 2.71
N GLU A 113 12.71 -9.64 1.44
CA GLU A 113 13.64 -8.60 1.01
C GLU A 113 12.92 -7.26 0.89
N ARG A 114 13.58 -6.20 1.36
CA ARG A 114 13.13 -4.83 1.14
C ARG A 114 13.22 -4.48 -0.34
N VAL A 115 12.13 -3.97 -0.92
CA VAL A 115 12.03 -3.63 -2.35
C VAL A 115 11.75 -2.16 -2.63
N ASP A 116 11.58 -1.34 -1.58
CA ASP A 116 11.38 0.11 -1.71
C ASP A 116 12.67 0.91 -1.58
N THR A 117 12.68 2.07 -2.24
CA THR A 117 13.70 3.12 -2.05
C THR A 117 13.05 4.36 -1.44
N PRO A 118 13.57 4.89 -0.30
CA PRO A 118 13.16 6.18 0.24
C PRO A 118 13.34 7.32 -0.75
N VAL A 119 12.31 8.17 -0.88
CA VAL A 119 12.38 9.41 -1.65
C VAL A 119 12.26 10.58 -0.69
N TYR A 120 13.29 11.42 -0.66
CA TYR A 120 13.26 12.68 0.07
C TYR A 120 12.77 13.78 -0.87
N PRO A 121 11.83 14.64 -0.43
CA PRO A 121 11.37 15.77 -1.22
C PRO A 121 12.47 16.81 -1.45
#